data_AF-A0A9K3CUL7-F1
#
_entry.id   AF-A0A9K3CUL7-F1
#
_cell.length_a   1.000
_cell.length_b   1.000
_cell.length_c   1.000
_cell.angle_alpha   90.00
_cell.angle_beta   90.00
_cell.angle_gamma   90.00
#
_symmetry.space_group_name_H-M   'P 1'
#
loop_
_entity.id
_entity.type
_entity.pdbx_description
1 polymer ?
#
loop_
_entity_poly.entity_id
_entity_poly.type
_entity_poly.pdbx_seq_one_letter_code
_entity_poly.pdbx_strand_id
1 'polypeptide(L)'
;MSGTHVTLDREDRVFMARVNESARRWKGHLHRSPNKNTYGTSIVDSTPGTTADTKSLAQSDVALLLVDPASTPPRQGDKCVEFDVLSRAKSDGVPVVVVFNHFEGTTRDYSDEWCHALGVGTGAEGVTVIKTDLSKDVVAHEVVTDILQATKKKTRALPPLLPTSITGNKGSVVLNIPMDDETPGSRLLRPQAMCQEHLLGNFVTTVAY
;
A
#
# COMPACT_ATOMS: atom_id res chain seq x y z
N MET A 1 32.30 2.80 -10.65
CA MET A 1 31.01 2.40 -10.04
C MET A 1 31.27 1.13 -9.25
N SER A 2 31.50 1.25 -7.94
CA SER A 2 31.77 0.13 -7.06
C SER A 2 30.42 -0.39 -6.55
N GLY A 3 30.06 -1.61 -6.92
CA GLY A 3 28.90 -2.29 -6.38
C GLY A 3 29.23 -2.79 -4.97
N THR A 4 28.69 -2.13 -3.96
CA THR A 4 28.72 -2.61 -2.58
C THR A 4 27.83 -3.85 -2.50
N HIS A 5 28.44 -5.03 -2.57
CA HIS A 5 27.81 -6.28 -2.19
C HIS A 5 27.53 -6.21 -0.68
N VAL A 6 26.27 -6.00 -0.30
CA VAL A 6 25.83 -6.08 1.09
C VAL A 6 25.82 -7.57 1.48
N THR A 7 26.88 -8.01 2.16
CA THR A 7 26.92 -9.31 2.81
C THR A 7 26.11 -9.23 4.10
N LEU A 8 24.91 -9.81 4.10
CA LEU A 8 24.11 -10.01 5.32
C LEU A 8 24.94 -10.78 6.36
N ASP A 9 25.05 -10.21 7.56
CA ASP A 9 25.73 -10.83 8.69
C ASP A 9 25.01 -12.13 9.09
N ARG A 10 25.68 -13.01 9.84
CA ARG A 10 25.12 -14.28 10.31
C ARG A 10 23.86 -14.05 11.14
N GLU A 11 23.80 -12.96 11.90
CA GLU A 11 22.64 -12.56 12.70
C GLU A 11 21.47 -12.11 11.81
N ASP A 12 21.75 -11.28 10.78
CA ASP A 12 20.75 -10.86 9.78
C ASP A 12 20.15 -12.05 9.03
N ARG A 13 20.95 -13.07 8.73
CA ARG A 13 20.45 -14.30 8.06
C ARG A 13 19.48 -15.08 8.95
N VAL A 14 19.75 -15.16 10.25
CA VAL A 14 18.86 -15.84 11.21
C VAL A 14 17.57 -15.04 11.39
N PHE A 15 17.67 -13.71 11.48
CA PHE A 15 16.51 -12.83 11.51
C PHE A 15 15.65 -13.00 10.25
N MET A 16 16.25 -12.91 9.07
CA MET A 16 15.55 -13.09 7.79
C MET A 16 14.95 -14.49 7.64
N ALA A 17 15.59 -15.53 8.18
CA ALA A 17 15.01 -16.87 8.20
C ALA A 17 13.72 -16.93 9.05
N ARG A 18 13.74 -16.32 10.24
CA ARG A 18 12.57 -16.24 11.13
C ARG A 18 11.46 -15.37 10.53
N VAL A 19 11.82 -14.22 9.94
CA VAL A 19 10.88 -13.35 9.22
C VAL A 19 10.23 -14.10 8.07
N ASN A 20 11.00 -14.81 7.25
CA ASN A 20 10.47 -15.59 6.14
C ASN A 20 9.55 -16.72 6.63
N GLU A 21 9.86 -17.36 7.76
CA GLU A 21 8.99 -18.37 8.36
C GLU A 21 7.67 -17.75 8.85
N SER A 22 7.73 -16.64 9.60
CA SER A 22 6.55 -15.89 10.04
C SER A 22 5.71 -15.39 8.85
N ALA A 23 6.35 -14.88 7.80
CA ALA A 23 5.67 -14.42 6.59
C ALA A 23 5.00 -15.58 5.84
N ARG A 24 5.62 -16.76 5.77
CA ARG A 24 5.00 -17.97 5.21
C ARG A 24 3.81 -18.44 6.03
N ARG A 25 3.91 -18.45 7.37
CA ARG A 25 2.79 -18.78 8.26
C ARG A 25 1.64 -17.79 8.07
N TRP A 26 1.94 -16.50 8.04
CA TRP A 26 0.96 -15.44 7.84
C TRP A 26 0.30 -15.51 6.46
N LYS A 27 1.06 -15.78 5.38
CA LYS A 27 0.52 -16.02 4.04
C LYS A 27 -0.44 -17.21 4.02
N GLY A 28 -0.10 -18.29 4.73
CA GLY A 28 -0.98 -19.44 4.92
C GLY A 28 -2.25 -19.11 5.70
N HIS A 29 -2.16 -18.23 6.70
CA HIS A 29 -3.30 -17.76 7.49
C HIS A 29 -4.23 -16.83 6.68
N LEU A 30 -3.68 -15.88 5.90
CA LEU A 30 -4.41 -14.99 5.00
C LEU A 30 -5.27 -15.75 3.98
N HIS A 31 -4.78 -16.89 3.47
CA HIS A 31 -5.53 -17.75 2.54
C HIS A 31 -6.62 -18.59 3.23
N ARG A 32 -6.56 -18.75 4.55
CA ARG A 32 -7.47 -19.58 5.36
C ARG A 32 -8.43 -18.78 6.23
N SER A 33 -8.30 -17.45 6.27
CA SER A 33 -9.17 -16.61 7.10
C SER A 33 -10.64 -16.71 6.64
N PRO A 34 -11.60 -16.92 7.56
CA PRO A 34 -13.02 -17.07 7.23
C PRO A 34 -13.69 -15.75 6.80
N ASN A 35 -12.96 -14.63 6.87
CA ASN A 35 -13.46 -13.32 6.48
C ASN A 35 -13.41 -13.20 4.95
N LYS A 36 -14.54 -13.49 4.28
CA LYS A 36 -14.73 -13.55 2.81
C LYS A 36 -14.47 -12.23 2.05
N ASN A 37 -13.94 -11.20 2.70
CA ASN A 37 -13.51 -9.93 2.10
C ASN A 37 -12.00 -9.83 1.89
N THR A 38 -11.25 -10.94 1.95
CA THR A 38 -9.85 -11.01 1.49
C THR A 38 -9.79 -10.89 -0.04
N TYR A 39 -10.07 -9.69 -0.55
CA TYR A 39 -9.70 -9.27 -1.89
C TYR A 39 -8.19 -9.54 -2.08
N GLY A 40 -7.83 -10.14 -3.22
CA GLY A 40 -6.51 -10.68 -3.55
C GLY A 40 -5.36 -9.84 -3.00
N THR A 41 -4.80 -10.28 -1.88
CA THR A 41 -3.64 -9.64 -1.27
C THR A 41 -2.39 -10.31 -1.83
N SER A 42 -1.63 -9.58 -2.64
CA SER A 42 -0.36 -10.05 -3.19
C SER A 42 0.78 -9.56 -2.29
N ILE A 43 1.55 -10.49 -1.73
CA ILE A 43 2.77 -10.16 -0.99
C ILE A 43 3.92 -10.18 -2.00
N VAL A 44 4.52 -9.02 -2.24
CA VAL A 44 5.71 -8.90 -3.09
C VAL A 44 6.93 -8.77 -2.19
N ASP A 45 7.71 -9.84 -2.11
CA ASP A 45 9.01 -9.82 -1.42
C ASP A 45 10.03 -9.14 -2.34
N SER A 46 10.50 -7.97 -1.94
CA SER A 46 11.52 -7.21 -2.68
C SER A 46 12.78 -7.24 -1.83
N THR A 47 13.75 -8.04 -2.23
CA THR A 47 15.07 -8.06 -1.58
C THR A 47 15.80 -6.79 -2.02
N PRO A 48 16.17 -5.89 -1.10
CA PRO A 48 16.59 -4.53 -1.45
C PRO A 48 17.84 -4.50 -2.34
N GLY A 49 17.76 -3.76 -3.45
CA GLY A 49 18.88 -3.45 -4.34
C GLY A 49 18.66 -3.76 -5.82
N THR A 50 17.49 -4.25 -6.22
CA THR A 50 17.17 -4.60 -7.60
C THR A 50 16.21 -3.59 -8.25
N THR A 51 16.31 -3.42 -9.58
CA THR A 51 15.38 -2.56 -10.35
C THR A 51 13.94 -3.05 -10.32
N ALA A 52 13.71 -4.33 -9.97
CA ALA A 52 12.36 -4.86 -9.73
C ALA A 52 11.71 -4.23 -8.48
N ASP A 53 12.51 -3.91 -7.45
CA ASP A 53 12.05 -3.36 -6.16
C ASP A 53 11.38 -1.99 -6.31
N THR A 54 11.90 -1.16 -7.22
CA THR A 54 11.37 0.19 -7.43
C THR A 54 9.99 0.20 -8.08
N LYS A 55 9.69 -0.81 -8.91
CA LYS A 55 8.39 -0.91 -9.59
C LYS A 55 7.37 -1.63 -8.71
N SER A 56 7.79 -2.63 -7.94
CA SER A 56 6.91 -3.33 -7.00
C SER A 56 6.39 -2.40 -5.92
N LEU A 57 7.27 -1.58 -5.32
CA LEU A 57 6.88 -0.65 -4.28
C LEU A 57 5.88 0.41 -4.79
N ALA A 58 6.14 1.02 -5.96
CA ALA A 58 5.26 2.03 -6.54
C ALA A 58 3.86 1.49 -6.92
N GLN A 59 3.72 0.18 -7.13
CA GLN A 59 2.44 -0.48 -7.41
C GLN A 59 1.75 -1.02 -6.16
N SER A 60 2.39 -0.92 -4.99
CA SER A 60 1.86 -1.45 -3.74
C SER A 60 0.86 -0.49 -3.11
N ASP A 61 -0.24 -1.01 -2.57
CA ASP A 61 -1.23 -0.21 -1.83
C ASP A 61 -0.71 0.22 -0.46
N VAL A 62 0.12 -0.63 0.16
CA VAL A 62 0.75 -0.45 1.48
C VAL A 62 2.10 -1.17 1.47
N ALA A 63 3.12 -0.59 2.08
CA ALA A 63 4.40 -1.24 2.33
C ALA A 63 4.51 -1.69 3.79
N LEU A 64 4.98 -2.91 4.04
CA LEU A 64 5.26 -3.43 5.37
C LEU A 64 6.78 -3.49 5.57
N LEU A 65 7.31 -2.69 6.48
CA LEU A 65 8.73 -2.65 6.82
C LEU A 65 8.96 -3.38 8.15
N LEU A 66 9.64 -4.52 8.10
CA LEU A 66 9.96 -5.31 9.29
C LEU A 66 11.34 -4.93 9.80
N VAL A 67 11.44 -4.55 11.07
CA VAL A 67 12.70 -4.16 11.72
C VAL A 67 12.92 -5.04 12.93
N ASP A 68 14.15 -5.53 13.10
CA ASP A 68 14.59 -6.17 14.34
C ASP A 68 14.92 -5.08 15.39
N PRO A 69 14.12 -4.91 16.46
CA PRO A 69 14.44 -3.93 17.49
C PRO A 69 15.71 -4.27 18.28
N ALA A 70 16.22 -5.51 18.19
CA ALA A 70 17.46 -5.91 18.85
C ALA A 70 18.72 -5.44 18.10
N SER A 71 18.57 -5.18 16.80
CA SER A 71 19.66 -4.76 15.93
C SER A 71 20.09 -3.32 16.25
N THR A 72 21.38 -3.05 16.08
CA THR A 72 21.91 -1.71 16.38
C THR A 72 21.37 -0.72 15.34
N PRO A 73 20.68 0.35 15.77
CA PRO A 73 20.15 1.34 14.85
C PRO A 73 21.29 2.09 14.15
N PRO A 74 21.11 2.48 12.88
CA PRO A 74 22.07 3.34 12.20
C PRO A 74 22.16 4.69 12.92
N ARG A 75 23.32 5.36 12.80
CA ARG A 75 23.42 6.72 13.34
C ARG A 75 22.45 7.62 12.60
N GLN A 76 21.91 8.62 13.30
CA GLN A 76 20.97 9.54 12.67
C GLN A 76 21.59 10.18 11.43
N GLY A 77 20.91 10.05 10.28
CA GLY A 77 21.36 10.56 8.99
C GLY A 77 22.24 9.60 8.19
N ASP A 78 22.67 8.47 8.76
CA ASP A 78 23.28 7.39 7.97
C ASP A 78 22.21 6.73 7.10
N LYS A 79 22.56 6.52 5.83
CA LYS A 79 21.67 5.82 4.89
C LYS A 79 21.75 4.33 5.15
N CYS A 80 20.72 3.79 5.79
CA CYS A 80 20.46 2.35 5.83
C CYS A 80 19.39 1.97 4.81
N VAL A 81 19.26 0.67 4.58
CA VAL A 81 18.31 0.11 3.62
C VAL A 81 16.87 0.44 4.01
N GLU A 82 16.55 0.36 5.30
CA GLU A 82 15.24 0.67 5.86
C GLU A 82 14.85 2.14 5.61
N PHE A 83 15.82 3.05 5.76
CA PHE A 83 15.63 4.47 5.46
C PHE A 83 15.37 4.71 3.97
N ASP A 84 16.10 4.03 3.08
CA ASP A 84 15.92 4.15 1.64
C ASP A 84 14.54 3.63 1.20
N VAL A 85 14.10 2.48 1.73
CA VAL A 85 12.76 1.92 1.48
C VAL A 85 11.67 2.86 1.96
N LEU A 86 11.81 3.39 3.19
CA LEU A 86 10.86 4.32 3.77
C LEU A 86 10.77 5.63 2.98
N SER A 87 11.91 6.21 2.63
CA SER A 87 11.99 7.45 1.84
C SER A 87 11.37 7.27 0.46
N ARG A 88 11.59 6.11 -0.16
CA ARG A 88 11.01 5.77 -1.45
C ARG A 88 9.50 5.62 -1.38
N ALA A 89 9.00 4.87 -0.41
CA ALA A 89 7.56 4.67 -0.22
C ALA A 89 6.85 6.02 0.00
N LYS A 90 7.43 6.91 0.81
CA LYS A 90 6.93 8.29 0.98
C LYS A 90 6.90 9.06 -0.34
N SER A 91 7.97 9.00 -1.13
CA SER A 91 8.05 9.66 -2.45
C SER A 91 6.98 9.16 -3.43
N ASP A 92 6.68 7.86 -3.41
CA ASP A 92 5.66 7.25 -4.26
C ASP A 92 4.24 7.39 -3.66
N GLY A 93 4.12 8.02 -2.49
CA GLY A 93 2.86 8.19 -1.76
C GLY A 93 2.27 6.86 -1.29
N VAL A 94 3.09 5.83 -1.09
CA VAL A 94 2.68 4.53 -0.57
C VAL A 94 2.73 4.60 0.96
N PRO A 95 1.61 4.37 1.66
CA PRO A 95 1.63 4.36 3.12
C PRO A 95 2.46 3.17 3.63
N VAL A 96 3.18 3.39 4.72
CA VAL A 96 4.12 2.41 5.29
C VAL A 96 3.68 2.00 6.69
N VAL A 97 3.70 0.69 6.95
CA VAL A 97 3.59 0.14 8.30
C VAL A 97 4.95 -0.39 8.71
N VAL A 98 5.57 0.22 9.72
CA VAL A 98 6.81 -0.26 10.33
C VAL A 98 6.45 -1.19 11.48
N VAL A 99 6.94 -2.42 11.46
CA VAL A 99 6.74 -3.39 12.52
C VAL A 99 8.09 -3.72 13.15
N PHE A 100 8.24 -3.30 14.41
CA PHE A 100 9.30 -3.80 15.27
C PHE A 100 8.90 -5.18 15.76
N ASN A 101 9.59 -6.20 15.23
CA ASN A 101 9.27 -7.59 15.51
C ASN A 101 10.03 -8.09 16.74
N HIS A 102 9.37 -8.09 17.90
CA HIS A 102 9.95 -8.54 19.16
C HIS A 102 9.82 -10.05 19.31
N PHE A 103 10.82 -10.82 18.89
CA PHE A 103 10.81 -12.26 19.17
C PHE A 103 10.93 -12.54 20.68
N GLU A 104 10.33 -13.62 21.17
CA GLU A 104 10.54 -14.05 22.55
C GLU A 104 12.04 -14.26 22.85
N GLY A 105 12.47 -13.74 24.02
CA GLY A 105 13.87 -13.78 24.45
C GLY A 105 14.73 -12.60 24.00
N THR A 106 14.15 -11.63 23.28
CA THR A 106 14.86 -10.39 22.95
C THR A 106 15.09 -9.55 24.21
N THR A 107 16.36 -9.35 24.57
CA THR A 107 16.78 -8.61 25.79
C THR A 107 17.06 -7.13 25.54
N ARG A 108 17.22 -6.73 24.27
CA ARG A 108 17.51 -5.36 23.85
C ARG A 108 16.39 -4.85 22.96
N ASP A 109 15.96 -3.63 23.22
CA ASP A 109 14.92 -2.97 22.45
C ASP A 109 15.41 -1.56 22.11
N TYR A 110 15.79 -1.36 20.86
CA TYR A 110 16.21 -0.09 20.29
C TYR A 110 15.13 0.54 19.43
N SER A 111 13.85 0.17 19.61
CA SER A 111 12.77 0.63 18.73
C SER A 111 12.61 2.15 18.72
N ASP A 112 12.89 2.83 19.83
CA ASP A 112 12.79 4.30 19.90
C ASP A 112 13.96 4.97 19.16
N GLU A 113 15.17 4.42 19.28
CA GLU A 113 16.35 4.86 18.53
C GLU A 113 16.19 4.58 17.03
N TRP A 114 15.59 3.46 16.65
CA TRP A 114 15.21 3.17 15.28
C TRP A 114 14.17 4.16 14.75
N CYS A 115 13.15 4.50 15.54
CA CYS A 115 12.19 5.55 15.17
C CYS A 115 12.89 6.88 14.90
N HIS A 116 13.84 7.24 15.77
CA HIS A 116 14.63 8.46 15.63
C HIS A 116 15.56 8.43 14.41
N ALA A 117 16.24 7.31 14.15
CA ALA A 117 17.15 7.14 13.01
C ALA A 117 16.39 7.16 11.67
N LEU A 118 15.21 6.55 11.61
CA LEU A 118 14.33 6.55 10.44
C LEU A 118 13.53 7.85 10.28
N GLY A 119 13.57 8.74 11.27
CA GLY A 119 12.78 9.99 11.25
C GLY A 119 11.27 9.73 11.23
N VAL A 120 10.81 8.66 11.88
CA VAL A 120 9.40 8.29 12.01
C VAL A 120 8.99 8.42 13.47
N GLY A 121 8.53 9.61 13.84
CA GLY A 121 7.88 9.83 15.13
C GLY A 121 6.42 9.37 15.11
N THR A 122 5.83 9.29 16.30
CA THR A 122 4.38 9.15 16.48
C THR A 122 3.64 10.29 15.76
N GLY A 123 3.02 9.98 14.62
CA GLY A 123 2.29 10.96 13.80
C GLY A 123 2.99 11.42 12.52
N ALA A 124 4.08 10.77 12.10
CA ALA A 124 4.61 10.98 10.76
C ALA A 124 3.54 10.62 9.71
N GLU A 125 3.21 11.59 8.84
CA GLU A 125 2.14 11.42 7.85
C GLU A 125 2.42 10.22 6.94
N GLY A 126 1.45 9.32 6.82
CA GLY A 126 1.56 8.11 5.99
C GLY A 126 2.44 7.00 6.56
N VAL A 127 2.89 7.08 7.82
CA VAL A 127 3.64 6.01 8.49
C VAL A 127 2.96 5.59 9.80
N THR A 128 2.69 4.30 9.92
CA THR A 128 2.19 3.68 11.16
C THR A 128 3.28 2.80 11.76
N VAL A 129 3.53 2.92 13.07
CA VAL A 129 4.54 2.13 13.77
C VAL A 129 3.85 1.16 14.73
N ILE A 130 4.26 -0.11 14.72
CA ILE A 130 3.73 -1.18 15.56
C ILE A 130 4.89 -1.91 16.23
N LYS A 131 4.77 -2.21 17.52
CA LYS A 131 5.66 -3.12 18.25
C LYS A 131 4.88 -4.39 18.57
N THR A 132 5.28 -5.54 18.01
CA THR A 132 4.58 -6.81 18.23
C THR A 132 5.50 -8.01 18.00
N ASP A 133 5.10 -9.18 18.47
CA ASP A 133 5.78 -10.44 18.18
C ASP A 133 5.03 -11.20 17.08
N LEU A 134 5.58 -11.20 15.86
CA LEU A 134 4.97 -11.89 14.71
C LEU A 134 5.12 -13.41 14.77
N SER A 135 5.88 -13.94 15.72
CA SER A 135 5.94 -15.39 15.97
C SER A 135 4.73 -15.91 16.76
N LYS A 136 3.94 -15.01 17.37
CA LYS A 136 2.70 -15.35 18.07
C LYS A 136 1.54 -15.46 17.08
N ASP A 137 0.79 -16.55 17.18
CA ASP A 137 0.17 -17.19 16.02
C ASP A 137 -1.13 -16.53 15.49
N VAL A 138 -1.90 -15.83 16.32
CA VAL A 138 -3.25 -15.33 15.88
C VAL A 138 -3.45 -13.85 16.18
N VAL A 139 -3.28 -13.44 17.44
CA VAL A 139 -3.59 -12.06 17.86
C VAL A 139 -2.68 -11.03 17.18
N ALA A 140 -1.39 -11.33 17.04
CA ALA A 140 -0.46 -10.43 16.37
C ALA A 140 -0.78 -10.28 14.87
N HIS A 141 -1.23 -11.36 14.22
CA HIS A 141 -1.60 -11.34 12.80
C HIS A 141 -2.91 -10.60 12.56
N GLU A 142 -3.90 -10.74 13.44
CA GLU A 142 -5.16 -9.98 13.37
C GLU A 142 -4.89 -8.48 13.53
N VAL A 143 -4.14 -8.08 14.55
CA VAL A 143 -3.80 -6.67 14.79
C VAL A 143 -3.06 -6.05 13.61
N VAL A 144 -2.07 -6.76 13.04
CA VAL A 144 -1.34 -6.28 11.86
C VAL A 144 -2.27 -6.19 10.64
N THR A 145 -3.16 -7.17 10.45
CA THR A 145 -4.10 -7.17 9.33
C THR A 145 -5.08 -6.00 9.44
N ASP A 146 -5.62 -5.74 10.61
CA ASP A 146 -6.55 -4.63 10.86
C ASP A 146 -5.85 -3.28 10.62
N ILE A 147 -4.61 -3.14 11.09
CA ILE A 147 -3.84 -1.91 10.87
C ILE A 147 -3.50 -1.74 9.40
N LEU A 148 -3.16 -2.81 8.66
CA LEU A 148 -2.94 -2.75 7.22
C LEU A 148 -4.21 -2.33 6.48
N GLN A 149 -5.38 -2.85 6.86
CA GLN A 149 -6.66 -2.45 6.27
C GLN A 149 -7.00 -0.98 6.58
N ALA A 150 -6.72 -0.52 7.78
CA ALA A 150 -6.90 0.89 8.16
C ALA A 150 -5.90 1.82 7.45
N THR A 151 -4.69 1.32 7.18
CA THR A 151 -3.59 2.07 6.55
C THR A 151 -3.70 2.09 5.02
N LYS A 152 -4.39 1.13 4.41
CA LYS A 152 -4.74 1.18 2.98
C LYS A 152 -5.42 2.52 2.70
N LYS A 153 -4.84 3.29 1.78
CA LYS A 153 -5.50 4.50 1.27
C LYS A 153 -6.90 4.08 0.85
N LYS A 154 -7.93 4.69 1.46
CA LYS A 154 -9.31 4.54 0.98
C LYS A 154 -9.24 4.74 -0.53
N THR A 155 -9.66 3.71 -1.27
CA THR A 155 -9.76 3.75 -2.72
C THR A 155 -10.31 5.12 -3.07
N ARG A 156 -9.50 5.92 -3.80
CA ARG A 156 -9.89 7.28 -4.17
C ARG A 156 -11.34 7.18 -4.64
N ALA A 157 -12.23 7.97 -4.03
CA ALA A 157 -13.61 8.02 -4.45
C ALA A 157 -13.60 8.12 -5.97
N LEU A 158 -14.36 7.24 -6.64
CA LEU A 158 -14.38 7.19 -8.10
C LEU A 158 -14.50 8.63 -8.59
N PRO A 159 -13.55 9.10 -9.43
CA PRO A 159 -13.62 10.46 -9.92
C PRO A 159 -15.00 10.66 -10.54
N PRO A 160 -15.67 11.78 -10.24
CA PRO A 160 -17.01 12.01 -10.76
C PRO A 160 -16.97 11.91 -12.29
N LEU A 161 -17.98 11.25 -12.86
CA LEU A 161 -18.01 10.95 -14.29
C LEU A 161 -17.88 12.22 -15.14
N LEU A 162 -18.45 13.32 -14.65
CA LEU A 162 -18.37 14.64 -15.26
C LEU A 162 -17.98 15.70 -14.22
N PRO A 163 -17.39 16.84 -14.64
CA PRO A 163 -17.13 17.98 -13.77
C PRO A 163 -18.40 18.44 -13.05
N THR A 164 -18.27 18.74 -11.75
CA THR A 164 -19.40 19.19 -10.91
C THR A 164 -20.02 20.51 -11.36
N SER A 165 -19.26 21.32 -12.11
CA SER A 165 -19.74 22.55 -12.74
C SER A 165 -20.83 22.31 -13.79
N ILE A 166 -20.89 21.10 -14.37
CA ILE A 166 -21.88 20.71 -15.38
C ILE A 166 -23.13 20.12 -14.70
N THR A 167 -22.93 19.30 -13.65
CA THR A 167 -24.02 18.57 -12.98
C THR A 167 -24.80 19.41 -11.97
N GLY A 168 -24.23 20.50 -11.46
CA GLY A 168 -24.90 21.40 -10.51
C GLY A 168 -25.74 22.51 -11.15
N ASN A 169 -25.77 22.61 -12.48
CA ASN A 169 -26.38 23.72 -13.19
C ASN A 169 -27.59 23.25 -14.00
N LYS A 170 -28.70 24.01 -14.00
CA LYS A 170 -29.93 23.70 -14.77
C LYS A 170 -29.75 24.01 -16.27
N GLY A 171 -28.70 23.46 -16.87
CA GLY A 171 -28.32 23.65 -18.26
C GLY A 171 -28.77 22.51 -19.16
N SER A 172 -28.42 22.64 -20.44
CA SER A 172 -28.49 21.55 -21.41
C SER A 172 -27.07 21.17 -21.83
N VAL A 173 -26.81 19.87 -21.95
CA VAL A 173 -25.52 19.32 -22.37
C VAL A 173 -25.68 18.62 -23.71
N VAL A 174 -24.83 18.98 -24.66
CA VAL A 174 -24.71 18.28 -25.95
C VAL A 174 -23.54 17.32 -25.87
N LEU A 175 -23.83 16.03 -25.98
CA LEU A 175 -22.84 14.97 -26.06
C LEU A 175 -22.46 14.77 -27.51
N ASN A 176 -21.34 15.37 -27.91
CA ASN A 176 -20.73 15.16 -29.22
C ASN A 176 -19.73 13.99 -29.14
N ILE A 177 -20.24 12.77 -29.10
CA ILE A 177 -19.43 11.55 -29.09
C ILE A 177 -19.84 10.78 -30.34
N PRO A 178 -18.98 10.67 -31.36
CA PRO A 178 -19.34 9.98 -32.59
C PRO A 178 -19.61 8.50 -32.31
N MET A 179 -20.60 7.95 -33.02
CA MET A 179 -20.83 6.51 -33.07
C MET A 179 -19.69 5.85 -33.85
N ASP A 180 -19.22 4.69 -33.38
CA ASP A 180 -18.28 3.85 -34.14
C ASP A 180 -19.04 3.01 -35.19
N ASP A 181 -18.38 2.63 -36.28
CA ASP A 181 -18.95 1.91 -37.42
C ASP A 181 -19.58 0.56 -37.03
N GLU A 182 -19.13 -0.04 -35.92
CA GLU A 182 -19.63 -1.30 -35.38
C GLU A 182 -20.84 -1.13 -34.43
N THR A 183 -21.20 0.11 -34.10
CA THR A 183 -22.27 0.39 -33.12
C THR A 183 -23.64 0.21 -33.79
N PRO A 184 -24.50 -0.69 -33.31
CA PRO A 184 -25.82 -0.88 -33.89
C PRO A 184 -26.62 0.43 -33.82
N GLY A 185 -27.35 0.78 -34.88
CA GLY A 185 -28.02 2.09 -35.02
C GLY A 185 -29.10 2.45 -33.98
N SER A 186 -29.37 1.59 -33.01
CA SER A 186 -30.29 1.82 -31.88
C SER A 186 -29.62 1.76 -30.50
N ARG A 187 -28.30 1.60 -30.46
CA ARG A 187 -27.54 1.47 -29.21
C ARG A 187 -26.61 2.65 -29.03
N LEU A 188 -26.57 3.18 -27.82
CA LEU A 188 -25.54 4.12 -27.43
C LEU A 188 -24.26 3.37 -27.06
N LEU A 189 -23.13 4.02 -27.28
CA LEU A 189 -21.85 3.57 -26.71
C LEU A 189 -21.93 3.59 -25.18
N ARG A 190 -21.22 2.67 -24.52
CA ARG A 190 -21.21 2.61 -23.04
C ARG A 190 -20.85 3.96 -22.39
N PRO A 191 -19.86 4.73 -22.88
CA PRO A 191 -19.58 6.06 -22.35
C PRO A 191 -20.74 7.06 -22.52
N GLN A 192 -21.43 7.05 -23.68
CA GLN A 192 -22.59 7.93 -23.92
C GLN A 192 -23.74 7.60 -22.96
N ALA A 193 -24.07 6.31 -22.81
CA ALA A 193 -25.13 5.86 -21.91
C ALA A 193 -24.84 6.25 -20.45
N MET A 194 -23.59 6.03 -19.99
CA MET A 194 -23.18 6.42 -18.63
C MET A 194 -23.27 7.94 -18.42
N CYS A 195 -22.83 8.75 -19.40
CA CYS A 195 -22.93 10.21 -19.31
C CYS A 195 -24.37 10.68 -19.29
N GLN A 196 -25.26 10.13 -20.14
CA GLN A 196 -26.67 10.48 -20.15
C GLN A 196 -27.36 10.10 -18.83
N GLU A 197 -27.15 8.89 -18.33
CA GLU A 197 -27.72 8.45 -17.05
C GLU A 197 -27.27 9.36 -15.90
N HIS A 198 -25.97 9.71 -15.85
CA HIS A 198 -25.43 10.60 -14.84
C HIS A 198 -26.04 12.01 -14.91
N LEU A 199 -26.18 12.58 -16.11
CA LEU A 199 -26.73 13.93 -16.30
C LEU A 199 -28.23 13.98 -16.02
N LEU A 200 -28.99 12.98 -16.48
CA LEU A 200 -30.43 12.87 -16.21
C LEU A 200 -30.69 12.65 -14.70
N GLY A 201 -29.85 11.88 -14.02
CA GLY A 201 -29.90 11.71 -12.56
C GLY A 201 -29.66 13.00 -11.77
N ASN A 202 -29.02 13.99 -12.39
CA ASN A 202 -28.82 15.34 -11.83
C ASN A 202 -29.78 16.38 -12.43
N PHE A 203 -30.86 15.95 -13.09
CA PHE A 203 -31.86 16.82 -13.73
C PHE A 203 -31.29 17.78 -14.80
N VAL A 204 -30.21 17.38 -15.47
CA VAL A 204 -29.61 18.11 -16.58
C VAL A 204 -30.17 17.56 -17.90
N THR A 205 -30.67 18.43 -18.77
CA THR A 205 -31.16 18.02 -20.09
C THR A 205 -29.99 17.61 -20.97
N THR A 206 -30.09 16.46 -21.64
CA THR A 206 -29.02 15.96 -22.51
C THR A 206 -29.51 15.70 -23.92
N VAL A 207 -28.68 16.05 -24.90
CA VAL A 207 -28.86 15.67 -26.30
C VAL A 207 -27.59 14.96 -26.74
N ALA A 208 -27.73 13.74 -27.26
CA ALA A 208 -26.62 13.07 -27.95
C ALA A 208 -26.78 13.26 -29.47
N TYR A 209 -25.65 13.53 -30.13
CA TYR A 209 -25.55 13.64 -31.58
C TYR A 209 -24.59 12.58 -32.10
#